data_AF-A0A6I9WVM4-F1
#
_entry.id   AF-A0A6I9WVM4-F1
#
_cell.length_a   1.000
_cell.length_b   1.000
_cell.length_c   1.000
_cell.angle_alpha   90.00
_cell.angle_beta   90.00
_cell.angle_gamma   90.00
#
_symmetry.space_group_name_H-M   'P 1'
#
loop_
_entity.id
_entity.type
_entity.pdbx_description
1 polymer ?
#
loop_
_entity_poly.entity_id
_entity_poly.type
_entity_poly.pdbx_seq_one_letter_code
_entity_poly.pdbx_strand_id
1 'polypeptide(L)'
;IHVVQGHEPAAFLNLFSGKMVVHSGKKSDKKCEKRWRLYICQGTLESETFLIEISCSTRQLRSRGSFILLDTENGKLYIWHGNNSLRHIRENAIKAASKLKESRPEEAGLSNENNIEICEIEEGSELEEFSNALGGINKKLYWSLRTTEIKDHTLKLYHLSSIFNKFHATEILCPYRADLTTPFPFSQDDLYQANQPALFLLDDKDVLWIWQGWWPDSETEDQSGSKTVRWQAERRAAMTIAIRYWQKTRNTQTTNLPIYLVWAGLEPLQFINLFPEWTYRDDVAELNIE
;
A
#
# COMPACT_ATOMS: atom_id res chain seq x y z
N ILE A 1 -2.71 -25.82 -1.90
CA ILE A 1 -2.52 -24.53 -1.20
C ILE A 1 -3.15 -23.47 -2.11
N HIS A 2 -4.14 -22.73 -1.63
CA HIS A 2 -4.72 -21.61 -2.36
C HIS A 2 -3.94 -20.36 -1.98
N VAL A 3 -3.47 -19.59 -2.97
CA VAL A 3 -2.77 -18.32 -2.75
C VAL A 3 -3.64 -17.23 -3.34
N VAL A 4 -4.05 -16.29 -2.49
CA VAL A 4 -4.83 -15.11 -2.90
C VAL A 4 -3.86 -14.05 -3.38
N GLN A 5 -4.21 -13.35 -4.46
CA GLN A 5 -3.42 -12.22 -4.97
C GLN A 5 -3.29 -11.14 -3.89
N GLY A 6 -2.08 -10.64 -3.66
CA GLY A 6 -1.79 -9.65 -2.61
C GLY A 6 -1.49 -10.26 -1.24
N HIS A 7 -1.67 -11.57 -1.08
CA HIS A 7 -1.36 -12.32 0.15
C HIS A 7 -0.37 -13.46 -0.12
N GLU A 8 0.52 -13.29 -1.10
CA GLU A 8 1.54 -14.26 -1.45
C GLU A 8 2.54 -14.46 -0.29
N PRO A 9 2.72 -15.70 0.21
CA PRO A 9 3.69 -15.97 1.26
C PRO A 9 5.13 -15.92 0.73
N ALA A 10 6.09 -15.61 1.60
CA ALA A 10 7.54 -15.59 1.28
C ALA A 10 8.02 -16.84 0.50
N ALA A 11 7.58 -18.04 0.91
CA ALA A 11 7.97 -19.27 0.24
C ALA A 11 7.50 -19.35 -1.22
N PHE A 12 6.33 -18.78 -1.53
CA PHE A 12 5.81 -18.70 -2.90
C PHE A 12 6.61 -17.67 -3.72
N LEU A 13 6.85 -16.48 -3.17
CA LEU A 13 7.63 -15.44 -3.84
C LEU A 13 9.05 -15.91 -4.20
N ASN A 14 9.70 -16.65 -3.29
CA ASN A 14 11.03 -17.22 -3.51
C ASN A 14 11.13 -18.14 -4.73
N LEU A 15 10.04 -18.81 -5.15
CA LEU A 15 10.03 -19.67 -6.34
C LEU A 15 10.39 -18.90 -7.61
N PHE A 16 10.10 -17.59 -7.64
CA PHE A 16 10.38 -16.73 -8.77
C PHE A 16 11.74 -16.02 -8.66
N SER A 17 12.42 -16.10 -7.51
CA SER A 17 13.74 -15.52 -7.29
C SER A 17 13.81 -14.04 -7.72
N GLY A 18 12.81 -13.25 -7.33
CA GLY A 18 12.71 -11.84 -7.68
C GLY A 18 12.17 -11.52 -9.08
N LYS A 19 11.65 -12.50 -9.82
CA LYS A 19 11.14 -12.34 -11.20
C LYS A 19 9.62 -12.30 -11.32
N MET A 20 8.90 -12.35 -10.20
CA MET A 20 7.43 -12.36 -10.23
C MET A 20 6.91 -10.99 -10.65
N VAL A 21 5.98 -10.97 -11.62
CA VAL A 21 5.27 -9.79 -12.09
C VAL A 21 3.79 -10.11 -12.13
N VAL A 22 2.97 -9.27 -11.50
CA VAL A 22 1.52 -9.36 -11.48
C VAL A 22 0.96 -8.24 -12.33
N HIS A 23 0.35 -8.59 -13.46
CA HIS A 23 -0.27 -7.63 -14.36
C HIS A 23 -1.71 -7.32 -13.98
N SER A 24 -2.13 -6.07 -14.18
CA SER A 24 -3.51 -5.65 -13.95
C SER A 24 -4.41 -6.14 -15.10
N GLY A 25 -5.66 -6.51 -14.77
CA GLY A 25 -6.66 -6.93 -15.76
C GLY A 25 -6.76 -8.44 -16.00
N LYS A 26 -7.34 -8.85 -17.14
CA LYS A 26 -7.58 -10.27 -17.50
C LYS A 26 -6.85 -10.64 -18.77
N LYS A 27 -6.30 -11.85 -18.84
CA LYS A 27 -5.62 -12.38 -20.04
C LYS A 27 -6.50 -12.42 -21.30
N SER A 28 -7.82 -12.50 -21.14
CA SER A 28 -8.79 -12.47 -22.24
C SER A 28 -8.99 -11.07 -22.85
N ASP A 29 -8.63 -10.02 -22.11
CA ASP A 29 -8.75 -8.64 -22.59
C ASP A 29 -7.59 -8.33 -23.53
N LYS A 30 -7.72 -8.74 -24.81
CA LYS A 30 -6.82 -8.38 -25.92
C LYS A 30 -6.72 -6.86 -26.20
N LYS A 31 -7.30 -6.03 -25.34
CA LYS A 31 -7.39 -4.57 -25.46
C LYS A 31 -6.61 -3.91 -24.35
N CYS A 32 -5.30 -3.87 -24.53
CA CYS A 32 -4.52 -2.64 -24.50
C CYS A 32 -3.06 -3.05 -24.49
N GLU A 33 -2.41 -2.95 -25.65
CA GLU A 33 -0.99 -2.62 -25.68
C GLU A 33 -0.84 -1.24 -25.04
N LYS A 34 -0.85 -1.19 -23.69
CA LYS A 34 -0.63 0.04 -22.95
C LYS A 34 0.83 0.39 -23.16
N ARG A 35 1.09 1.49 -23.87
CA ARG A 35 2.42 2.07 -24.00
C ARG A 35 3.11 2.20 -22.64
N TRP A 36 2.37 2.76 -21.68
CA TRP A 36 2.86 3.03 -20.33
C TRP A 36 2.34 2.00 -19.35
N ARG A 37 3.25 1.39 -18.61
CA ARG A 37 2.92 0.48 -17.50
C ARG A 37 3.71 0.88 -16.27
N LEU A 38 3.00 1.16 -15.18
CA LEU A 38 3.58 1.49 -13.89
C LEU A 38 3.52 0.26 -12.98
N TYR A 39 4.64 -0.06 -12.35
CA TYR A 39 4.73 -1.12 -11.37
C TYR A 39 5.25 -0.57 -10.05
N ILE A 40 4.69 -1.04 -8.94
CA ILE A 40 5.32 -0.89 -7.63
C ILE A 40 6.22 -2.11 -7.36
N CYS A 41 7.43 -1.85 -6.86
CA CYS A 41 8.32 -2.91 -6.39
C CYS A 41 8.03 -3.20 -4.91
N GLN A 42 7.58 -4.43 -4.62
CA GLN A 42 7.36 -4.92 -3.26
C GLN A 42 8.28 -6.10 -2.94
N GLY A 43 8.31 -6.50 -1.66
CA GLY A 43 9.23 -7.48 -1.14
C GLY A 43 10.48 -6.84 -0.51
N THR A 44 10.94 -7.47 0.56
CA THR A 44 12.01 -6.94 1.41
C THR A 44 13.34 -7.62 1.11
N LEU A 45 13.31 -8.93 0.90
CA LEU A 45 14.47 -9.70 0.44
C LEU A 45 14.46 -9.78 -1.09
N GLU A 46 15.64 -9.73 -1.70
CA GLU A 46 15.78 -9.75 -3.17
C GLU A 46 15.09 -10.96 -3.83
N SER A 47 15.19 -12.14 -3.20
CA SER A 47 14.61 -13.37 -3.71
C SER A 47 13.08 -13.38 -3.65
N GLU A 48 12.51 -12.55 -2.79
CA GLU A 48 11.07 -12.39 -2.54
C GLU A 48 10.51 -11.12 -3.19
N THR A 49 11.33 -10.38 -3.93
CA THR A 49 10.90 -9.19 -4.65
C THR A 49 9.90 -9.54 -5.76
N PHE A 50 8.88 -8.70 -5.93
CA PHE A 50 7.90 -8.85 -6.98
C PHE A 50 7.37 -7.49 -7.43
N LEU A 51 6.85 -7.45 -8.65
CA LEU A 51 6.27 -6.26 -9.25
C LEU A 51 4.76 -6.43 -9.35
N ILE A 52 4.01 -5.40 -8.94
CA ILE A 52 2.56 -5.33 -9.16
C ILE A 52 2.27 -4.16 -10.08
N GLU A 53 1.60 -4.42 -11.19
CA GLU A 53 1.13 -3.39 -12.11
C GLU A 53 -0.02 -2.61 -11.49
N ILE A 54 0.13 -1.29 -11.46
CA ILE A 54 -0.80 -0.34 -10.87
C ILE A 54 -1.16 0.75 -11.89
N SER A 55 -2.17 1.56 -11.58
CA SER A 55 -2.59 2.65 -12.47
C SER A 55 -1.47 3.67 -12.71
N CYS A 56 -1.25 4.04 -13.98
CA CYS A 56 -0.33 5.12 -14.37
C CYS A 56 -0.86 6.48 -13.93
N SER A 57 -0.62 6.84 -12.67
CA SER A 57 -1.07 8.10 -12.09
C SER A 57 -0.09 8.56 -11.02
N THR A 58 0.14 9.88 -10.96
CA THR A 58 0.89 10.51 -9.86
C THR A 58 0.33 10.17 -8.47
N ARG A 59 -0.97 9.84 -8.37
CA ARG A 59 -1.63 9.43 -7.12
C ARG A 59 -1.08 8.14 -6.53
N GLN A 60 -0.43 7.30 -7.34
CA GLN A 60 0.11 6.03 -6.87
C GLN A 60 1.56 6.11 -6.38
N LEU A 61 2.26 7.21 -6.64
CA LEU A 61 3.63 7.36 -6.14
C LEU A 61 3.63 7.41 -4.60
N ARG A 62 4.69 6.85 -3.99
CA ARG A 62 4.86 6.79 -2.54
C ARG A 62 6.30 7.12 -2.19
N SER A 63 6.50 8.10 -1.31
CA SER A 63 7.84 8.59 -0.97
C SER A 63 8.72 7.54 -0.27
N ARG A 64 8.14 6.49 0.33
CA ARG A 64 8.89 5.37 0.94
C ARG A 64 9.18 4.21 -0.03
N GLY A 65 8.70 4.30 -1.28
CA GLY A 65 8.71 3.21 -2.25
C GLY A 65 9.62 3.44 -3.46
N SER A 66 9.70 2.44 -4.31
CA SER A 66 10.33 2.54 -5.63
C SER A 66 9.41 1.94 -6.69
N PHE A 67 9.34 2.61 -7.83
CA PHE A 67 8.37 2.34 -8.88
C PHE A 67 9.10 2.18 -10.20
N ILE A 68 8.58 1.31 -11.06
CA ILE A 68 9.11 1.05 -12.40
C ILE A 68 8.07 1.50 -13.42
N LEU A 69 8.40 2.47 -14.25
CA LEU A 69 7.58 2.89 -15.38
C LEU A 69 8.21 2.37 -16.67
N LEU A 70 7.48 1.51 -17.37
CA LEU A 70 7.88 0.95 -18.65
C LEU A 70 7.22 1.74 -19.81
N ASP A 71 8.05 2.22 -20.74
CA ASP A 71 7.66 2.70 -22.07
C ASP A 71 7.88 1.59 -23.10
N THR A 72 6.83 0.89 -23.49
CA THR A 72 6.94 -0.23 -24.44
C THR A 72 7.27 0.23 -25.86
N GLU A 73 6.88 1.46 -26.23
CA GLU A 73 7.12 2.00 -27.58
C GLU A 73 8.59 2.41 -27.77
N ASN A 74 9.18 3.08 -26.78
CA ASN A 74 10.55 3.59 -26.90
C ASN A 74 11.61 2.66 -26.26
N GLY A 75 11.18 1.55 -25.64
CA GLY A 75 12.10 0.64 -24.95
C GLY A 75 12.82 1.33 -23.79
N LYS A 76 12.12 2.10 -22.96
CA LYS A 76 12.69 2.75 -21.78
C LYS A 76 12.04 2.24 -20.52
N LEU A 77 12.86 2.04 -19.49
CA LEU A 77 12.43 1.61 -18.17
C LEU A 77 12.95 2.61 -17.15
N TYR A 78 12.04 3.40 -16.61
CA TYR A 78 12.35 4.39 -15.59
C TYR A 78 12.16 3.79 -14.21
N ILE A 79 13.16 3.93 -13.34
CA ILE A 79 13.08 3.53 -11.94
C ILE A 79 12.97 4.80 -11.11
N TRP A 80 11.77 5.09 -10.62
CA TRP A 80 11.54 6.23 -9.75
C TRP A 80 11.72 5.81 -8.29
N HIS A 81 12.55 6.56 -7.57
CA HIS A 81 12.81 6.35 -6.16
C HIS A 81 12.21 7.47 -5.32
N GLY A 82 11.38 7.10 -4.35
CA GLY A 82 10.88 8.03 -3.35
C GLY A 82 12.01 8.55 -2.46
N ASN A 83 11.89 9.78 -1.98
CA ASN A 83 12.88 10.47 -1.15
C ASN A 83 13.16 9.77 0.20
N ASN A 84 12.22 8.94 0.67
CA ASN A 84 12.33 8.13 1.88
C ASN A 84 12.42 6.62 1.57
N SER A 85 12.72 6.24 0.32
CA SER A 85 12.94 4.84 -0.04
C SER A 85 14.23 4.30 0.56
N LEU A 86 14.13 3.18 1.26
CA LEU A 86 15.28 2.57 1.94
C LEU A 86 16.24 1.96 0.93
N ARG A 87 17.53 1.93 1.28
CA ARG A 87 18.60 1.45 0.39
C ARG A 87 18.31 0.06 -0.21
N HIS A 88 17.90 -0.91 0.61
CA HIS A 88 17.61 -2.27 0.11
C HIS A 88 16.38 -2.30 -0.79
N ILE A 89 15.39 -1.44 -0.57
CA ILE A 89 14.21 -1.31 -1.44
C ILE A 89 14.62 -0.76 -2.82
N ARG A 90 15.51 0.23 -2.84
CA ARG A 90 16.06 0.78 -4.09
C ARG A 90 16.86 -0.27 -4.86
N GLU A 91 17.76 -0.97 -4.17
CA GLU A 91 18.55 -2.07 -4.75
C GLU A 91 17.64 -3.18 -5.30
N ASN A 92 16.57 -3.54 -4.58
CA ASN A 92 15.57 -4.51 -5.05
C ASN A 92 14.86 -4.03 -6.32
N ALA A 93 14.47 -2.75 -6.40
CA ALA A 93 13.82 -2.19 -7.59
C ALA A 93 14.75 -2.19 -8.82
N ILE A 94 16.03 -1.86 -8.66
CA ILE A 94 17.04 -1.94 -9.73
C ILE A 94 17.20 -3.37 -10.23
N LYS A 95 17.27 -4.34 -9.32
CA LYS A 95 17.37 -5.76 -9.68
C LYS A 95 16.09 -6.28 -10.34
N ALA A 96 14.91 -5.89 -9.84
CA ALA A 96 13.63 -6.26 -10.44
C ALA A 96 13.47 -5.67 -11.85
N ALA A 97 13.86 -4.40 -12.05
CA ALA A 97 13.92 -3.76 -13.36
C ALA A 97 14.86 -4.49 -14.32
N SER A 98 16.05 -4.88 -13.85
CA SER A 98 17.01 -5.64 -14.64
C SER A 98 16.44 -7.01 -15.02
N LYS A 99 15.81 -7.72 -14.07
CA LYS A 99 15.13 -9.00 -14.31
C LYS A 99 13.95 -8.86 -15.29
N LEU A 100 13.18 -7.77 -15.23
CA LEU A 100 12.11 -7.49 -16.18
C LEU A 100 12.66 -7.25 -17.59
N LYS A 101 13.74 -6.47 -17.71
CA LYS A 101 14.46 -6.23 -18.97
C LYS A 101 15.03 -7.51 -19.59
N GLU A 102 15.55 -8.42 -18.77
CA GLU A 102 16.11 -9.70 -19.20
C GLU A 102 15.04 -10.73 -19.58
N SER A 103 13.98 -10.85 -18.76
CA SER A 103 12.93 -11.87 -18.94
C SER A 103 11.94 -11.55 -20.04
N ARG A 104 11.67 -10.25 -20.30
CA ARG A 104 10.80 -9.76 -21.39
C ARG A 104 9.47 -10.54 -21.49
N PRO A 105 8.65 -10.57 -20.42
CA PRO A 105 7.37 -11.27 -20.49
C PRO A 105 6.48 -10.63 -21.57
N GLU A 106 5.84 -11.47 -22.38
CA GLU A 106 4.94 -11.02 -23.45
C GLU A 106 3.82 -10.12 -22.88
N GLU A 107 3.35 -10.43 -21.68
CA GLU A 107 2.34 -9.68 -20.96
C GLU A 107 2.75 -8.23 -20.64
N ALA A 108 4.05 -7.94 -20.54
CA ALA A 108 4.56 -6.58 -20.35
C ALA A 108 4.60 -5.77 -21.66
N GLY A 109 4.34 -6.39 -22.82
CA GLY A 109 4.40 -5.71 -24.13
C GLY A 109 5.81 -5.44 -24.62
N LEU A 110 6.80 -6.18 -24.11
CA LEU A 110 8.20 -6.05 -24.52
C LEU A 110 8.46 -6.93 -25.76
N SER A 111 8.84 -6.31 -26.87
CA SER A 111 9.31 -7.03 -28.06
C SER A 111 10.79 -7.40 -27.95
N ASN A 112 11.21 -8.47 -28.63
CA ASN A 112 12.61 -8.93 -28.60
C ASN A 112 13.60 -7.96 -29.27
N GLU A 113 13.11 -7.04 -30.10
CA GLU A 113 13.91 -6.13 -30.92
C GLU A 113 14.30 -4.83 -30.17
N ASN A 114 13.63 -4.51 -29.06
CA ASN A 114 13.88 -3.29 -28.31
C ASN A 114 15.04 -3.48 -27.33
N ASN A 115 16.13 -2.72 -27.50
CA ASN A 115 17.15 -2.60 -26.45
C ASN A 115 16.59 -1.69 -25.35
N ILE A 116 16.29 -2.27 -24.18
CA ILE A 116 15.66 -1.52 -23.09
C ILE A 116 16.71 -0.70 -22.34
N GLU A 117 16.59 0.62 -22.35
CA GLU A 117 17.40 1.53 -21.53
C GLU A 117 16.81 1.65 -20.13
N ILE A 118 17.63 1.55 -19.08
CA ILE A 118 17.20 1.75 -17.70
C ILE A 118 17.67 3.13 -17.24
N CYS A 119 16.75 3.94 -16.71
CA CYS A 119 17.04 5.28 -16.19
C CYS A 119 16.53 5.41 -14.76
N GLU A 120 17.41 5.72 -13.81
CA GLU A 120 17.00 6.03 -12.43
C GLU A 120 16.55 7.50 -12.31
N ILE A 121 15.50 7.74 -11.54
CA ILE A 121 14.89 9.05 -11.30
C ILE A 121 14.66 9.21 -9.79
N GLU A 122 15.01 10.37 -9.25
CA GLU A 122 14.70 10.73 -7.87
C GLU A 122 13.38 11.50 -7.76
N GLU A 123 12.66 11.29 -6.67
CA GLU A 123 11.50 12.09 -6.28
C GLU A 123 11.83 13.59 -6.30
N GLY A 124 11.08 14.34 -7.10
CA GLY A 124 11.25 15.77 -7.29
C GLY A 124 12.18 16.19 -8.42
N SER A 125 12.85 15.24 -9.08
CA SER A 125 13.71 15.42 -10.25
C SER A 125 13.20 14.62 -11.45
N GLU A 126 11.88 14.48 -11.58
CA GLU A 126 11.24 13.71 -12.64
C GLU A 126 11.47 14.31 -14.03
N LEU A 127 11.80 13.45 -15.00
CA LEU A 127 11.92 13.82 -16.41
C LEU A 127 10.54 14.15 -17.01
N GLU A 128 10.51 14.94 -18.09
CA GLU A 128 9.26 15.34 -18.74
C GLU A 128 8.49 14.13 -19.27
N GLU A 129 9.16 13.15 -19.87
CA GLU A 129 8.51 11.94 -20.40
C GLU A 129 7.86 11.11 -19.29
N PHE A 130 8.57 10.95 -18.15
CA PHE A 130 8.03 10.29 -16.97
C PHE A 130 6.80 11.02 -16.43
N SER A 131 6.88 12.35 -16.34
CA SER A 131 5.77 13.19 -15.88
C SER A 131 4.55 13.05 -16.79
N ASN A 132 4.75 13.14 -18.11
CA ASN A 132 3.68 13.03 -19.09
C ASN A 132 3.00 11.65 -19.05
N ALA A 133 3.77 10.58 -18.86
CA ALA A 133 3.23 9.23 -18.73
C ALA A 133 2.27 9.05 -17.54
N LEU A 134 2.45 9.82 -16.46
CA LEU A 134 1.60 9.78 -15.27
C LEU A 134 0.46 10.81 -15.29
N GLY A 135 0.23 11.49 -16.43
CA GLY A 135 -0.75 12.56 -16.57
C GLY A 135 -0.31 13.89 -15.95
N GLY A 136 0.99 14.07 -15.77
CA GLY A 136 1.63 15.22 -15.11
C GLY A 136 1.92 14.97 -13.63
N ILE A 137 3.14 15.31 -13.19
CA ILE A 137 3.49 15.28 -11.75
C ILE A 137 2.84 16.44 -11.02
N ASN A 138 1.92 16.10 -10.12
CA ASN A 138 1.39 16.99 -9.11
C ASN A 138 1.73 16.47 -7.71
N LYS A 139 2.68 17.14 -7.04
CA LYS A 139 3.19 16.78 -5.70
C LYS A 139 2.14 16.88 -4.58
N LYS A 140 0.94 17.41 -4.86
CA LYS A 140 -0.19 17.43 -3.93
C LYS A 140 -1.05 16.16 -3.99
N LEU A 141 -0.81 15.29 -4.98
CA LEU A 141 -1.61 14.07 -5.19
C LEU A 141 -1.05 12.84 -4.47
N TYR A 142 0.13 12.94 -3.87
CA TYR A 142 0.70 11.93 -2.99
C TYR A 142 1.46 12.63 -1.84
N TRP A 143 1.74 11.88 -0.77
CA TRP A 143 2.42 12.43 0.40
C TRP A 143 3.94 12.31 0.24
N SER A 144 4.56 13.41 -0.18
CA SER A 144 6.02 13.55 -0.32
C SER A 144 6.69 13.73 1.05
N LEU A 145 7.60 12.82 1.42
CA LEU A 145 8.36 12.89 2.67
C LEU A 145 9.70 13.58 2.41
N ARG A 146 9.70 14.91 2.41
CA ARG A 146 10.91 15.75 2.24
C ARG A 146 11.61 16.06 3.57
N THR A 147 11.58 15.11 4.51
CA THR A 147 12.28 15.26 5.79
C THR A 147 13.74 14.86 5.63
N THR A 148 14.62 15.45 6.45
CA THR A 148 16.05 15.07 6.52
C THR A 148 16.26 13.67 7.09
N GLU A 149 15.29 13.14 7.85
CA GLU A 149 15.36 11.81 8.43
C GLU A 149 14.54 10.80 7.62
N ILE A 150 15.18 9.66 7.31
CA ILE A 150 14.57 8.53 6.62
C ILE A 150 13.77 7.70 7.63
N LYS A 151 12.49 7.43 7.30
CA LYS A 151 11.61 6.59 8.11
C LYS A 151 11.91 5.09 7.97
N ASP A 152 12.86 4.61 8.77
CA ASP A 152 13.23 3.21 8.88
C ASP A 152 12.43 2.47 9.97
N HIS A 153 11.17 2.16 9.66
CA HIS A 153 10.32 1.31 10.50
C HIS A 153 9.26 0.58 9.69
N THR A 154 8.90 -0.62 10.13
CA THR A 154 7.79 -1.39 9.54
C THR A 154 6.50 -1.03 10.25
N LEU A 155 5.45 -0.75 9.49
CA LEU A 155 4.12 -0.48 10.03
C LEU A 155 3.58 -1.70 10.77
N LYS A 156 2.73 -1.49 11.78
CA LYS A 156 1.97 -2.56 12.41
C LYS A 156 0.48 -2.29 12.30
N LEU A 157 -0.29 -3.31 11.92
CA LEU A 157 -1.72 -3.23 11.78
C LEU A 157 -2.37 -4.20 12.75
N TYR A 158 -3.39 -3.75 13.46
CA TYR A 158 -4.16 -4.55 14.39
C TYR A 158 -5.64 -4.47 14.05
N HIS A 159 -6.30 -5.61 13.87
CA HIS A 159 -7.74 -5.68 13.82
C HIS A 159 -8.31 -5.66 15.25
N LEU A 160 -9.23 -4.74 15.52
CA LEU A 160 -9.84 -4.56 16.82
C LEU A 160 -11.26 -5.14 16.81
N SER A 161 -11.54 -6.06 17.73
CA SER A 161 -12.83 -6.76 17.74
C SER A 161 -13.27 -7.16 19.14
N SER A 162 -14.60 -7.18 19.38
CA SER A 162 -15.23 -7.74 20.57
C SER A 162 -15.80 -9.16 20.39
N ILE A 163 -15.55 -9.84 19.27
CA ILE A 163 -16.14 -11.16 18.96
C ILE A 163 -15.87 -12.20 20.06
N PHE A 164 -14.74 -12.11 20.76
CA PHE A 164 -14.35 -13.06 21.81
C PHE A 164 -14.75 -12.62 23.24
N ASN A 165 -15.91 -11.95 23.39
CA ASN A 165 -16.45 -11.41 24.65
C ASN A 165 -15.57 -10.40 25.40
N LYS A 166 -14.35 -10.14 24.92
CA LYS A 166 -13.45 -9.09 25.34
C LYS A 166 -12.97 -8.35 24.11
N PHE A 167 -12.91 -7.03 24.20
CA PHE A 167 -12.34 -6.21 23.14
C PHE A 167 -10.82 -6.44 23.08
N HIS A 168 -10.34 -6.99 21.98
CA HIS A 168 -8.92 -7.31 21.79
C HIS A 168 -8.37 -6.72 20.50
N ALA A 169 -7.04 -6.68 20.41
CA ALA A 169 -6.30 -6.30 19.22
C ALA A 169 -5.56 -7.53 18.70
N THR A 170 -5.85 -7.92 17.46
CA THR A 170 -5.19 -9.04 16.77
C THR A 170 -4.26 -8.48 15.72
N GLU A 171 -2.96 -8.77 15.83
CA GLU A 171 -1.96 -8.30 14.88
C GLU A 171 -2.15 -8.97 13.51
N ILE A 172 -2.16 -8.16 12.46
CA ILE A 172 -2.07 -8.60 11.08
C ILE A 172 -0.59 -8.62 10.71
N LEU A 173 -0.14 -9.74 10.16
CA LEU A 173 1.27 -9.97 9.83
C LEU A 173 1.48 -9.81 8.32
N CYS A 174 2.59 -9.17 7.95
CA CYS A 174 3.08 -9.15 6.58
C CYS A 174 3.39 -10.60 6.09
N PRO A 175 2.82 -11.06 4.97
CA PRO A 175 3.05 -12.42 4.44
C PRO A 175 4.50 -12.73 4.07
N TYR A 176 5.29 -11.69 3.79
CA TYR A 176 6.71 -11.75 3.41
C TYR A 176 7.59 -10.96 4.40
N ARG A 177 7.24 -11.02 5.70
CA ARG A 177 8.03 -10.40 6.76
C ARG A 177 9.47 -10.94 6.79
N ALA A 178 10.42 -10.02 6.86
CA ALA A 178 11.84 -10.31 7.05
C ALA A 178 12.43 -9.50 8.22
N ASP A 179 13.70 -9.74 8.57
CA ASP A 179 14.46 -8.98 9.57
C ASP A 179 14.93 -7.59 9.08
N LEU A 180 14.37 -7.14 7.95
CA LEU A 180 14.61 -5.84 7.34
C LEU A 180 13.30 -5.06 7.27
N THR A 181 13.41 -3.73 7.26
CA THR A 181 12.23 -2.87 7.22
C THR A 181 11.44 -3.02 5.93
N THR A 182 10.12 -3.15 6.07
CA THR A 182 9.16 -3.20 4.96
C THR A 182 8.32 -1.92 4.96
N PRO A 183 8.37 -1.08 3.91
CA PRO A 183 7.64 0.20 3.90
C PRO A 183 6.12 0.02 3.78
N PHE A 184 5.67 -1.00 3.04
CA PHE A 184 4.26 -1.27 2.75
C PHE A 184 3.92 -2.75 3.03
N PRO A 185 3.79 -3.14 4.31
CA PRO A 185 3.48 -4.52 4.70
C PRO A 185 2.00 -4.92 4.54
N PHE A 186 1.10 -3.96 4.34
CA PHE A 186 -0.34 -4.16 4.28
C PHE A 186 -0.92 -3.49 3.02
N SER A 187 -2.01 -4.03 2.50
CA SER A 187 -2.76 -3.50 1.36
C SER A 187 -4.06 -2.82 1.80
N GLN A 188 -4.71 -2.09 0.89
CA GLN A 188 -6.04 -1.55 1.14
C GLN A 188 -7.07 -2.67 1.43
N ASP A 189 -6.90 -3.83 0.79
CA ASP A 189 -7.79 -4.97 0.95
C ASP A 189 -7.80 -5.52 2.38
N ASP A 190 -6.68 -5.42 3.11
CA ASP A 190 -6.61 -5.82 4.53
C ASP A 190 -7.63 -5.05 5.40
N LEU A 191 -8.02 -3.83 4.98
CA LEU A 191 -9.03 -3.02 5.64
C LEU A 191 -10.43 -3.23 5.04
N TYR A 192 -10.53 -3.21 3.71
CA TYR A 192 -11.81 -3.15 2.99
C TYR A 192 -12.50 -4.51 2.83
N GLN A 193 -11.75 -5.62 2.85
CA GLN A 193 -12.33 -6.97 2.74
C GLN A 193 -12.71 -7.56 4.11
N ALA A 194 -12.43 -6.86 5.20
CA ALA A 194 -12.90 -7.25 6.53
C ALA A 194 -14.43 -7.14 6.65
N ASN A 195 -15.02 -7.89 7.57
CA ASN A 195 -16.45 -7.80 7.86
C ASN A 195 -16.78 -6.42 8.44
N GLN A 196 -17.60 -5.65 7.73
CA GLN A 196 -17.90 -4.27 8.09
C GLN A 196 -19.11 -4.15 9.03
N PRO A 197 -19.12 -3.18 9.97
CA PRO A 197 -18.05 -2.20 10.20
C PRO A 197 -16.84 -2.81 10.93
N ALA A 198 -15.64 -2.53 10.44
CA ALA A 198 -14.39 -2.99 11.05
C ALA A 198 -13.64 -1.85 11.75
N LEU A 199 -12.80 -2.19 12.74
CA LEU A 199 -11.90 -1.24 13.39
C LEU A 199 -10.47 -1.72 13.27
N PHE A 200 -9.59 -0.83 12.87
CA PHE A 200 -8.16 -1.12 12.78
C PHE A 200 -7.34 -0.05 13.49
N LEU A 201 -6.25 -0.48 14.13
CA LEU A 201 -5.19 0.39 14.65
C LEU A 201 -3.95 0.19 13.79
N LEU A 202 -3.51 1.26 13.11
CA LEU A 202 -2.29 1.29 12.33
C LEU A 202 -1.23 2.13 13.07
N ASP A 203 -0.07 1.54 13.29
CA ASP A 203 1.07 2.16 13.95
C ASP A 203 2.17 2.52 12.93
N ASP A 204 2.34 3.82 12.68
CA ASP A 204 3.42 4.41 11.84
C ASP A 204 4.60 4.93 12.67
N LYS A 205 4.82 4.39 13.88
CA LYS A 205 5.85 4.81 14.86
C LYS A 205 5.61 6.20 15.45
N ASP A 206 5.49 7.22 14.60
CA ASP A 206 5.30 8.63 14.95
C ASP A 206 3.83 8.99 15.18
N VAL A 207 2.92 8.23 14.55
CA VAL A 207 1.48 8.49 14.54
C VAL A 207 0.74 7.16 14.67
N LEU A 208 -0.36 7.15 15.44
CA LEU A 208 -1.35 6.07 15.40
C LEU A 208 -2.59 6.51 14.63
N TRP A 209 -3.09 5.62 13.79
CA TRP A 209 -4.33 5.83 13.06
C TRP A 209 -5.35 4.79 13.51
N ILE A 210 -6.56 5.24 13.86
CA ILE A 210 -7.71 4.39 14.11
C ILE A 210 -8.59 4.48 12.88
N TRP A 211 -8.55 3.47 12.02
CA TRP A 211 -9.40 3.39 10.85
C TRP A 211 -10.75 2.77 11.21
N GLN A 212 -11.83 3.39 10.74
CA GLN A 212 -13.20 2.99 11.00
C GLN A 212 -13.88 2.63 9.68
N GLY A 213 -14.36 1.40 9.62
CA GLY A 213 -15.20 0.90 8.55
C GLY A 213 -16.55 1.58 8.49
N TRP A 214 -17.29 1.25 7.43
CA TRP A 214 -18.63 1.77 7.18
C TRP A 214 -19.70 0.80 7.68
N TRP A 215 -20.93 1.29 7.86
CA TRP A 215 -22.07 0.41 8.03
C TRP A 215 -22.56 -0.02 6.64
N PRO A 216 -22.69 -1.33 6.35
CA PRO A 216 -23.25 -1.75 5.07
C PRO A 216 -24.70 -1.31 4.93
N ASP A 217 -25.04 -0.74 3.78
CA ASP A 217 -26.44 -0.54 3.38
C ASP A 217 -27.11 -1.89 3.20
N SER A 218 -27.74 -2.35 4.27
CA SER A 218 -28.60 -3.52 4.23
C SER A 218 -29.97 -3.08 4.74
N GLU A 219 -30.90 -2.94 3.80
CA GLU A 219 -32.35 -2.89 4.07
C GLU A 219 -32.86 -4.16 4.80
N THR A 220 -31.99 -5.15 4.99
CA THR A 220 -32.29 -6.50 5.47
C THR A 220 -31.64 -6.87 6.80
N GLU A 221 -30.74 -6.05 7.35
CA GLU A 221 -30.25 -6.28 8.72
C GLU A 221 -30.96 -5.34 9.69
N ASP A 222 -31.67 -5.93 10.66
CA ASP A 222 -32.17 -5.21 11.83
C ASP A 222 -31.03 -4.36 12.43
N GLN A 223 -31.07 -3.06 12.16
CA GLN A 223 -30.33 -2.03 12.89
C GLN A 223 -30.94 -1.92 14.31
N SER A 224 -30.95 -3.03 15.03
CA SER A 224 -31.36 -3.06 16.42
C SER A 224 -30.45 -2.11 17.19
N GLY A 225 -31.02 -1.25 18.04
CA GLY A 225 -30.24 -0.29 18.84
C GLY A 225 -29.10 -0.93 19.64
N SER A 226 -29.16 -2.24 19.90
CA SER A 226 -28.08 -3.02 20.49
C SER A 226 -26.79 -3.06 19.64
N LYS A 227 -26.89 -3.23 18.31
CA LYS A 227 -25.74 -3.24 17.39
C LYS A 227 -25.04 -1.87 17.39
N THR A 228 -25.82 -0.78 17.31
CA THR A 228 -25.30 0.60 17.36
C THR A 228 -24.62 0.92 18.69
N VAL A 229 -25.22 0.51 19.82
CA VAL A 229 -24.62 0.69 21.15
C VAL A 229 -23.31 -0.09 21.28
N ARG A 230 -23.26 -1.33 20.78
CA ARG A 230 -22.04 -2.15 20.74
C ARG A 230 -20.96 -1.46 19.93
N TRP A 231 -21.28 -0.99 18.72
CA TRP A 231 -20.33 -0.29 17.85
C TRP A 231 -19.74 0.96 18.52
N GLN A 232 -20.58 1.80 19.14
CA GLN A 232 -20.08 2.98 19.88
C GLN A 232 -19.19 2.59 21.07
N ALA A 233 -19.50 1.48 21.75
CA ALA A 233 -18.64 0.97 22.81
C ALA A 233 -17.28 0.48 22.28
N GLU A 234 -17.27 -0.20 21.13
CA GLU A 234 -16.03 -0.63 20.46
C GLU A 234 -15.16 0.54 20.02
N ARG A 235 -15.76 1.61 19.46
CA ARG A 235 -15.03 2.84 19.09
C ARG A 235 -14.35 3.50 20.29
N ARG A 236 -15.06 3.58 21.44
CA ARG A 236 -14.47 4.10 22.70
C ARG A 236 -13.36 3.19 23.22
N ALA A 237 -13.55 1.88 23.11
CA ALA A 237 -12.54 0.90 23.51
C ALA A 237 -11.30 0.98 22.60
N ALA A 238 -11.45 1.18 21.29
CA ALA A 238 -10.37 1.38 20.33
C ALA A 238 -9.52 2.59 20.69
N MET A 239 -10.16 3.74 20.97
CA MET A 239 -9.44 4.94 21.42
C MET A 239 -8.68 4.70 22.72
N THR A 240 -9.30 4.00 23.68
CA THR A 240 -8.64 3.64 24.95
C THR A 240 -7.43 2.72 24.73
N ILE A 241 -7.53 1.75 23.82
CA ILE A 241 -6.40 0.88 23.44
C ILE A 241 -5.29 1.71 22.81
N ALA A 242 -5.59 2.58 21.86
CA ALA A 242 -4.59 3.40 21.17
C ALA A 242 -3.80 4.28 22.16
N ILE A 243 -4.49 4.96 23.08
CA ILE A 243 -3.87 5.81 24.13
C ILE A 243 -2.92 4.98 25.01
N ARG A 244 -3.41 3.84 25.53
CA ARG A 244 -2.61 2.97 26.40
C ARG A 244 -1.43 2.36 25.66
N TYR A 245 -1.64 1.94 24.42
CA TYR A 245 -0.61 1.37 23.56
C TYR A 245 0.49 2.39 23.30
N TRP A 246 0.14 3.63 22.93
CA TRP A 246 1.11 4.72 22.75
C TRP A 246 1.95 4.95 24.01
N GLN A 247 1.29 5.20 25.15
CA GLN A 247 1.98 5.48 26.42
C GLN A 247 2.95 4.36 26.81
N LYS A 248 2.53 3.10 26.63
CA LYS A 248 3.35 1.93 26.98
C LYS A 248 4.54 1.74 26.05
N THR A 249 4.39 1.98 24.75
CA THR A 249 5.43 1.68 23.76
C THR A 249 6.37 2.86 23.51
N ARG A 250 5.94 4.10 23.77
CA ARG A 250 6.77 5.30 23.59
C ARG A 250 7.40 5.78 24.91
N ASN A 251 6.95 5.23 26.05
CA ASN A 251 7.39 5.66 27.39
C ASN A 251 7.22 7.18 27.61
N THR A 252 6.17 7.76 27.02
CA THR A 252 5.85 9.19 27.14
C THR A 252 4.54 9.37 27.88
N GLN A 253 4.55 10.30 28.84
CA GLN A 253 3.33 10.77 29.53
C GLN A 253 2.77 12.03 28.87
N THR A 254 3.10 12.27 27.59
CA THR A 254 2.65 13.46 26.87
C THR A 254 1.12 13.45 26.74
N THR A 255 0.50 14.59 27.00
CA THR A 255 -0.95 14.79 26.81
C THR A 255 -1.31 14.98 25.35
N ASN A 256 -0.37 15.51 24.55
CA ASN A 256 -0.52 15.57 23.10
C ASN A 256 -0.16 14.21 22.50
N LEU A 257 -1.19 13.46 22.11
CA LEU A 257 -1.07 12.12 21.54
C LEU A 257 -1.38 12.20 20.04
N PRO A 258 -0.43 11.87 19.15
CA PRO A 258 -0.66 11.86 17.71
C PRO A 258 -1.48 10.63 17.31
N ILE A 259 -2.74 10.60 17.75
CA ILE A 259 -3.71 9.54 17.47
C ILE A 259 -4.84 10.17 16.66
N TYR A 260 -5.03 9.70 15.44
CA TYR A 260 -6.02 10.24 14.52
C TYR A 260 -7.09 9.22 14.18
N LEU A 261 -8.33 9.67 14.13
CA LEU A 261 -9.46 8.90 13.65
C LEU A 261 -9.58 9.07 12.14
N VAL A 262 -9.79 7.97 11.43
CA VAL A 262 -9.96 7.96 9.98
C VAL A 262 -11.19 7.14 9.63
N TRP A 263 -12.00 7.66 8.72
CA TRP A 263 -13.22 7.00 8.25
C TRP A 263 -12.97 6.40 6.86
N ALA A 264 -13.51 5.22 6.63
CA ALA A 264 -13.44 4.55 5.35
C ALA A 264 -13.98 5.46 4.22
N GLY A 265 -13.26 5.55 3.10
CA GLY A 265 -13.62 6.43 1.98
C GLY A 265 -13.27 7.91 2.16
N LEU A 266 -12.92 8.34 3.39
CA LEU A 266 -12.54 9.72 3.73
C LEU A 266 -11.11 9.79 4.28
N GLU A 267 -10.26 8.85 3.87
CA GLU A 267 -8.89 8.77 4.36
C GLU A 267 -8.04 9.98 3.92
N PRO A 268 -7.27 10.60 4.84
CA PRO A 268 -6.39 11.68 4.48
C PRO A 268 -5.20 11.19 3.65
N LEU A 269 -4.60 12.08 2.88
CA LEU A 269 -3.49 11.77 1.98
C LEU A 269 -2.32 11.08 2.69
N GLN A 270 -2.02 11.51 3.93
CA GLN A 270 -0.98 10.92 4.77
C GLN A 270 -1.24 9.44 5.04
N PHE A 271 -2.50 9.06 5.32
CA PHE A 271 -2.87 7.70 5.65
C PHE A 271 -2.80 6.78 4.43
N ILE A 272 -3.39 7.18 3.30
CA ILE A 272 -3.42 6.33 2.10
C ILE A 272 -2.01 6.10 1.50
N ASN A 273 -1.06 6.99 1.82
CA ASN A 273 0.33 6.86 1.42
C ASN A 273 1.15 5.90 2.31
N LEU A 274 0.53 5.30 3.33
CA LEU A 274 1.10 4.19 4.11
C LEU A 274 0.88 2.83 3.45
N PHE A 275 0.13 2.78 2.34
CA PHE A 275 -0.21 1.59 1.57
C PHE A 275 0.49 1.62 0.20
N PRO A 276 0.77 0.45 -0.42
CA PRO A 276 1.55 0.37 -1.66
C PRO A 276 0.83 1.05 -2.83
N GLU A 277 -0.49 0.91 -2.88
CA GLU A 277 -1.38 1.60 -3.80
C GLU A 277 -2.67 1.96 -3.06
N TRP A 278 -3.50 2.82 -3.66
CA TRP A 278 -4.80 3.15 -3.10
C TRP A 278 -5.81 3.47 -4.19
N THR A 279 -7.02 2.93 -4.04
CA THR A 279 -8.18 3.23 -4.87
C THR A 279 -9.21 3.97 -4.02
N TYR A 280 -9.60 5.17 -4.46
CA TYR A 280 -10.66 5.92 -3.79
C TYR A 280 -12.00 5.18 -3.94
N ARG A 281 -12.72 5.07 -2.83
CA ARG A 281 -14.00 4.36 -2.72
C ARG A 281 -15.09 5.37 -2.43
N ASP A 282 -15.50 6.08 -3.49
CA ASP A 282 -16.55 7.11 -3.42
C ASP A 282 -17.86 6.51 -2.91
N ASP A 283 -18.15 5.27 -3.29
CA ASP A 283 -19.27 4.47 -2.80
C ASP A 283 -19.27 4.30 -1.27
N VAL A 284 -18.08 4.17 -0.65
CA VAL A 284 -17.93 4.08 0.81
C VAL A 284 -17.88 5.47 1.46
N ALA A 285 -17.34 6.46 0.75
CA ALA A 285 -17.30 7.83 1.22
C ALA A 285 -18.71 8.41 1.41
N GLU A 286 -19.61 8.14 0.48
CA GLU A 286 -21.03 8.53 0.55
C GLU A 286 -21.68 8.00 1.85
N LEU A 287 -21.50 6.72 2.17
CA LEU A 287 -22.05 6.08 3.39
C LEU A 287 -21.56 6.69 4.72
N ASN A 288 -20.42 7.38 4.70
CA ASN A 288 -19.83 7.98 5.91
C ASN A 288 -19.99 9.51 5.95
N ILE A 289 -20.47 10.14 4.87
CA ILE A 289 -20.83 11.56 4.82
C ILE A 289 -22.29 11.77 5.25
N GLU A 290 -23.18 10.84 4.86
CA GLU A 290 -24.61 10.85 5.22
C GLU A 290 -24.86 10.60 6.72
#